data_AF-A0A9Q2UG06-F1
#
_entry.id   AF-A0A9Q2UG06-F1
#
_cell.length_a   1.000
_cell.length_b   1.000
_cell.length_c   1.000
_cell.angle_alpha   90.00
_cell.angle_beta   90.00
_cell.angle_gamma   90.00
#
_symmetry.space_group_name_H-M   'P 1'
#
loop_
_entity.id
_entity.type
_entity.pdbx_description
1 polymer ?
#
loop_
_entity_poly.entity_id
_entity_poly.type
_entity_poly.pdbx_seq_one_letter_code
_entity_poly.pdbx_strand_id
1 'polypeptide(L)'
;MQYLCKLTILIALLVSQILGQQVGPPEFTSQDSTNMLTWKIPNIKSAEVTGYSIDPAKIEISVKTKEKLDHVRFNEYFNTNSLYRASYLPKSKKESLITLFFRKYPEYVIQSSDSTVSFSFKKEVEKIADLKTKAESIIPDTTINLVFNGASLSEVLKALSFKYGMNLLNNSTSIAPITVNANGVNLKTIFNSILETNGLTWYSTENIIIITDAENIMGSKSGLETVVVHLNYIESEVAITSFSDQLSPRGTMKPLDITGGKGAGGTNKLIITDTKENIDIINNLINKIDIRPKQINISVKFIETSLQTDERLGIDWTQRAQLSGPEMPPDSGTGAIGIGSWQEFAMAKMDLPLYQVIIEALESDNQTKLLQEPQVTTFDNFKANVNIGTSLPVLVPQGEGSVFGTNPYTFENVSVNIQLDVTPRVNSSDEISLQLDTQVSAIINFVGPDKDRPVVSTRSAKTNVMVGNGETLLIGGLILEDNTDNLGKVPFLSNIPIIKTFFTMKTKGRQQRELLIFITPAIIG
;
A
#
# COMPACT_ATOMS: atom_id res chain seq x y z
N MET A 1 -18.19 -60.70 -5.33
CA MET A 1 -18.26 -59.56 -4.39
C MET A 1 -17.46 -59.71 -3.09
N GLN A 2 -17.04 -60.90 -2.64
CA GLN A 2 -16.16 -61.03 -1.45
C GLN A 2 -14.64 -60.91 -1.73
N TYR A 3 -14.21 -60.95 -3.00
CA TYR A 3 -12.80 -60.81 -3.38
C TYR A 3 -12.38 -59.36 -3.73
N LEU A 4 -13.32 -58.47 -4.06
CA LEU A 4 -13.01 -57.04 -4.29
C LEU A 4 -12.81 -56.26 -2.97
N CYS A 5 -13.46 -56.65 -1.88
CA CYS A 5 -13.29 -56.00 -0.56
C CYS A 5 -11.97 -56.38 0.15
N LYS A 6 -11.35 -57.51 -0.19
CA LYS A 6 -10.06 -57.91 0.42
C LYS A 6 -8.87 -57.24 -0.25
N LEU A 7 -8.96 -56.83 -1.52
CA LEU A 7 -7.84 -56.20 -2.23
C LEU A 7 -7.73 -54.69 -1.93
N THR A 8 -8.85 -53.99 -1.71
CA THR A 8 -8.86 -52.58 -1.29
C THR A 8 -8.45 -52.38 0.16
N ILE A 9 -8.73 -53.36 1.05
CA ILE A 9 -8.27 -53.31 2.44
C ILE A 9 -6.77 -53.65 2.56
N LEU A 10 -6.23 -54.51 1.68
CA LEU A 10 -4.81 -54.88 1.71
C LEU A 10 -3.90 -53.76 1.14
N ILE A 11 -4.35 -52.97 0.16
CA ILE A 11 -3.57 -51.83 -0.36
C ILE A 11 -3.65 -50.62 0.59
N ALA A 12 -4.78 -50.42 1.28
CA ALA A 12 -4.89 -49.40 2.32
C ALA A 12 -4.05 -49.72 3.58
N LEU A 13 -3.75 -50.99 3.85
CA LEU A 13 -2.88 -51.43 4.95
C LEU A 13 -1.39 -51.54 4.58
N LEU A 14 -1.03 -51.55 3.29
CA LEU A 14 0.36 -51.67 2.83
C LEU A 14 1.03 -50.34 2.45
N VAL A 15 0.28 -49.25 2.28
CA VAL A 15 0.87 -47.90 2.13
C VAL A 15 0.95 -47.14 3.47
N SER A 16 0.25 -47.61 4.52
CA SER A 16 0.40 -47.04 5.88
C SER A 16 1.66 -47.50 6.63
N GLN A 17 2.46 -48.39 6.05
CA GLN A 17 3.67 -48.94 6.67
C GLN A 17 4.99 -48.48 6.03
N ILE A 18 4.96 -47.53 5.07
CA ILE A 18 6.17 -47.01 4.43
C ILE A 18 6.13 -45.47 4.40
N LEU A 19 6.85 -44.90 5.37
CA LEU A 19 7.25 -43.48 5.56
C LEU A 19 6.20 -42.51 6.14
N GLY A 20 6.28 -42.38 7.48
CA GLY A 20 6.07 -41.16 8.25
C GLY A 20 4.63 -40.78 8.56
N GLN A 21 4.40 -40.36 9.80
CA GLN A 21 3.16 -39.66 10.13
C GLN A 21 3.32 -38.20 9.68
N GLN A 22 2.46 -37.77 8.76
CA GLN A 22 2.48 -36.39 8.27
C GLN A 22 2.04 -35.42 9.36
N VAL A 23 2.88 -34.42 9.61
CA VAL A 23 2.56 -33.28 10.47
C VAL A 23 1.92 -32.22 9.61
N GLY A 24 0.64 -31.91 9.87
CA GLY A 24 -0.08 -30.82 9.21
C GLY A 24 0.26 -29.43 9.77
N PRO A 25 -0.25 -28.36 9.12
CA PRO A 25 -0.12 -27.00 9.63
C PRO A 25 -0.79 -26.84 11.01
N PRO A 26 -0.36 -25.84 11.81
CA PRO A 26 -0.99 -25.56 13.11
C PRO A 26 -2.42 -25.07 12.95
N GLU A 27 -3.25 -25.39 13.94
CA GLU A 27 -4.54 -24.76 14.14
C GLU A 27 -4.35 -23.52 15.03
N PHE A 28 -4.75 -22.35 14.53
CA PHE A 28 -4.78 -21.11 15.30
C PHE A 28 -6.19 -20.84 15.82
N THR A 29 -6.33 -20.64 17.13
CA THR A 29 -7.59 -20.32 17.80
C THR A 29 -7.40 -19.13 18.73
N SER A 30 -8.34 -18.19 18.74
CA SER A 30 -8.33 -17.03 19.64
C SER A 30 -9.57 -17.11 20.54
N GLN A 31 -9.37 -17.17 21.86
CA GLN A 31 -10.45 -17.17 22.86
C GLN A 31 -10.15 -16.13 23.94
N ASP A 32 -11.17 -15.35 24.31
CA ASP A 32 -11.12 -14.29 25.32
C ASP A 32 -9.92 -13.34 25.19
N SER A 33 -8.89 -13.57 26.01
CA SER A 33 -7.68 -12.75 26.17
C SER A 33 -6.40 -13.49 25.76
N THR A 34 -6.51 -14.69 25.18
CA THR A 34 -5.38 -15.54 24.82
C THR A 34 -5.49 -16.05 23.40
N ASN A 35 -4.39 -15.94 22.65
CA ASN A 35 -4.20 -16.63 21.39
C ASN A 35 -3.55 -17.98 21.67
N MET A 36 -4.08 -19.03 21.06
CA MET A 36 -3.54 -20.39 21.15
C MET A 36 -3.21 -20.92 19.76
N LEU A 37 -2.02 -21.47 19.64
CA LEU A 37 -1.53 -22.13 18.44
C LEU A 37 -1.25 -23.59 18.77
N THR A 38 -1.95 -24.51 18.11
CA THR A 38 -1.88 -25.95 18.43
C THR A 38 -1.41 -26.75 17.22
N TRP A 39 -0.35 -27.53 17.39
CA TRP A 39 0.09 -28.53 16.43
C TRP A 39 -0.30 -29.93 16.87
N LYS A 40 -0.86 -30.71 15.94
CA LYS A 40 -1.03 -32.16 16.09
C LYS A 40 0.23 -32.85 15.61
N ILE A 41 1.15 -33.16 16.53
CA ILE A 41 2.37 -33.90 16.25
C ILE A 41 2.23 -35.25 16.95
N PRO A 42 2.29 -36.37 16.24
CA PRO A 42 2.04 -37.67 16.84
C PRO A 42 3.25 -38.18 17.64
N ASN A 43 2.95 -38.89 18.73
CA ASN A 43 3.92 -39.60 19.57
C ASN A 43 5.06 -38.70 20.13
N ILE A 44 4.69 -37.55 20.68
CA ILE A 44 5.63 -36.60 21.28
C ILE A 44 6.30 -37.23 22.52
N LYS A 45 7.62 -37.05 22.62
CA LYS A 45 8.42 -37.40 23.80
C LYS A 45 8.69 -36.16 24.66
N SER A 46 9.05 -35.04 24.03
CA SER A 46 9.25 -33.75 24.69
C SER A 46 9.14 -32.60 23.69
N ALA A 47 8.74 -31.42 24.18
CA ALA A 47 8.76 -30.17 23.44
C ALA A 47 9.31 -29.08 24.37
N GLU A 48 10.44 -28.48 24.02
CA GLU A 48 11.16 -27.52 24.87
C GLU A 48 11.63 -26.32 24.06
N VAL A 49 11.65 -25.14 24.68
CA VAL A 49 12.23 -23.94 24.08
C VAL A 49 13.74 -24.06 24.08
N THR A 50 14.35 -24.06 22.90
CA THR A 50 15.80 -24.21 22.73
C THR A 50 16.50 -22.92 22.36
N GLY A 51 15.77 -21.87 21.98
CA GLY A 51 16.39 -20.61 21.59
C GLY A 51 15.41 -19.44 21.51
N TYR A 52 15.97 -18.25 21.69
CA TYR A 52 15.30 -16.98 21.46
C TYR A 52 16.24 -16.02 20.73
N SER A 53 15.66 -15.15 19.92
CA SER A 53 16.35 -14.04 19.27
C SER A 53 15.48 -12.80 19.35
N ILE A 54 16.12 -11.64 19.51
CA ILE A 54 15.44 -10.34 19.63
C ILE A 54 15.31 -9.68 18.25
N ASP A 55 16.24 -9.93 17.34
CA ASP A 55 16.22 -9.39 15.98
C ASP A 55 16.59 -10.47 14.94
N PRO A 56 15.62 -11.05 14.21
CA PRO A 56 14.18 -10.87 14.40
C PRO A 56 13.69 -11.49 15.71
N ALA A 57 12.58 -10.99 16.26
CA ALA A 57 11.96 -11.54 17.47
C ALA A 57 11.39 -12.94 17.18
N LYS A 58 12.07 -13.99 17.63
CA LYS A 58 11.66 -15.39 17.40
C LYS A 58 11.88 -16.29 18.61
N ILE A 59 11.05 -17.33 18.68
CA ILE A 59 11.12 -18.41 19.66
C ILE A 59 11.32 -19.72 18.90
N GLU A 60 12.33 -20.50 19.30
CA GLU A 60 12.64 -21.80 18.72
C GLU A 60 12.29 -22.91 19.72
N ILE A 61 11.40 -23.81 19.30
CA ILE A 61 10.90 -24.94 20.10
C ILE A 61 11.38 -26.22 19.44
N SER A 62 12.20 -27.00 20.14
CA SER A 62 12.60 -28.33 19.69
C SER A 62 11.60 -29.37 20.16
N VAL A 63 11.10 -30.17 19.22
CA VAL A 63 10.17 -31.28 19.49
C VAL A 63 10.86 -32.60 19.18
N LYS A 64 10.81 -33.54 20.13
CA LYS A 64 11.33 -34.90 19.97
C LYS A 64 10.17 -35.89 19.95
N THR A 65 10.18 -36.83 19.02
CA THR A 65 9.14 -37.86 18.86
C THR A 65 9.67 -39.26 19.13
N LYS A 66 8.78 -40.17 19.54
CA LYS A 66 9.12 -41.60 19.74
C LYS A 66 9.30 -42.33 18.39
N GLU A 67 8.52 -41.93 17.39
CA GLU A 67 8.48 -42.50 16.04
C GLU A 67 9.13 -41.59 14.99
N LYS A 68 9.32 -42.12 13.77
CA LYS A 68 9.92 -41.37 12.66
C LYS A 68 8.95 -40.33 12.10
N LEU A 69 9.38 -39.09 12.00
CA LEU A 69 8.66 -37.99 11.36
C LEU A 69 8.90 -37.99 9.85
N ASP A 70 7.89 -37.56 9.10
CA ASP A 70 8.07 -37.21 7.70
C ASP A 70 8.83 -35.89 7.54
N HIS A 71 9.64 -35.80 6.50
CA HIS A 71 10.49 -34.63 6.22
C HIS A 71 9.74 -33.50 5.51
N VAL A 72 8.51 -33.20 5.93
CA VAL A 72 7.74 -32.08 5.39
C VAL A 72 8.17 -30.78 6.07
N ARG A 73 8.49 -29.76 5.27
CA ARG A 73 8.80 -28.41 5.72
C ARG A 73 7.67 -27.49 5.32
N PHE A 74 7.26 -26.60 6.21
CA PHE A 74 6.29 -25.58 5.86
C PHE A 74 6.52 -24.29 6.64
N ASN A 75 6.08 -23.20 6.04
CA ASN A 75 6.01 -21.88 6.64
C ASN A 75 4.56 -21.41 6.54
N GLU A 76 3.95 -21.13 7.68
CA GLU A 76 2.60 -20.63 7.77
C GLU A 76 2.63 -19.17 8.22
N TYR A 77 1.88 -18.33 7.52
CA TYR A 77 1.78 -16.90 7.80
C TYR A 77 0.43 -16.61 8.43
N PHE A 78 0.43 -15.78 9.47
CA PHE A 78 -0.79 -15.41 10.19
C PHE A 78 -1.01 -13.92 10.06
N ASN A 79 -2.25 -13.52 9.76
CA ASN A 79 -2.65 -12.12 9.78
C ASN A 79 -2.99 -11.68 11.23
N THR A 80 -2.01 -11.71 12.13
CA THR A 80 -2.18 -11.22 13.51
C THR A 80 -1.13 -10.16 13.86
N ASN A 81 -1.48 -9.26 14.78
CA ASN A 81 -0.61 -8.16 15.20
C ASN A 81 0.65 -8.63 15.94
N SER A 82 0.67 -9.83 16.51
CA SER A 82 1.78 -10.32 17.32
C SER A 82 2.57 -11.42 16.60
N LEU A 83 1.97 -12.61 16.39
CA LEU A 83 2.59 -13.71 15.65
C LEU A 83 2.28 -13.57 14.16
N TYR A 84 3.30 -13.40 13.33
CA TYR A 84 3.09 -13.23 11.88
C TYR A 84 3.56 -14.43 11.06
N ARG A 85 4.39 -15.31 11.63
CA ARG A 85 4.89 -16.50 10.93
C ARG A 85 5.23 -17.62 11.89
N ALA A 86 4.90 -18.85 11.53
CA ALA A 86 5.44 -20.06 12.12
C ALA A 86 6.10 -20.94 11.06
N SER A 87 7.23 -21.55 11.38
CA SER A 87 7.91 -22.48 10.50
C SER A 87 8.16 -23.82 11.18
N TYR A 88 8.05 -24.90 10.43
CA TYR A 88 8.39 -26.25 10.88
C TYR A 88 9.54 -26.81 10.04
N LEU A 89 10.61 -27.22 10.71
CA LEU A 89 11.82 -27.76 10.10
C LEU A 89 12.23 -29.09 10.77
N PRO A 90 12.16 -30.24 10.09
CA PRO A 90 12.68 -31.49 10.61
C PRO A 90 14.23 -31.44 10.65
N LYS A 91 14.81 -31.64 11.84
CA LYS A 91 16.27 -31.69 12.06
C LYS A 91 16.84 -33.10 11.88
N SER A 92 16.10 -34.13 12.30
CA SER A 92 16.48 -35.53 12.16
C SER A 92 15.24 -36.41 11.97
N LYS A 93 15.43 -37.74 11.90
CA LYS A 93 14.30 -38.68 11.80
C LYS A 93 13.33 -38.62 12.99
N LYS A 94 13.74 -38.09 14.15
CA LYS A 94 12.94 -38.04 15.39
C LYS A 94 12.95 -36.67 16.08
N GLU A 95 13.52 -35.65 15.44
CA GLU A 95 13.63 -34.32 16.01
C GLU A 95 13.23 -33.27 14.97
N SER A 96 12.43 -32.31 15.39
CA SER A 96 12.00 -31.17 14.59
C SER A 96 12.18 -29.86 15.37
N LEU A 97 12.21 -28.76 14.62
CA LEU A 97 12.30 -27.41 15.12
C LEU A 97 11.06 -26.64 14.65
N ILE A 98 10.31 -26.09 15.60
CA ILE A 98 9.26 -25.12 15.34
C ILE A 98 9.84 -23.75 15.65
N THR A 99 9.76 -22.81 14.72
CA THR A 99 10.17 -21.43 14.95
C THR A 99 8.97 -20.51 14.81
N LEU A 100 8.69 -19.74 15.85
CA LEU A 100 7.62 -18.75 15.90
C LEU A 100 8.23 -17.36 15.76
N PHE A 101 7.73 -16.54 14.83
CA PHE A 101 8.20 -15.19 14.58
C PHE A 101 7.14 -14.17 14.99
N PHE A 102 7.57 -13.22 15.82
CA PHE A 102 6.71 -12.20 16.40
C PHE A 102 7.15 -10.81 15.98
N ARG A 103 6.21 -9.86 15.95
CA ARG A 103 6.51 -8.42 15.83
C ARG A 103 7.08 -7.87 17.14
N LYS A 104 6.65 -8.42 18.27
CA LYS A 104 7.12 -8.12 19.62
C LYS A 104 7.07 -9.38 20.48
N TYR A 105 8.05 -9.55 21.35
CA TYR A 105 8.16 -10.74 22.19
C TYR A 105 6.99 -10.82 23.21
N PRO A 106 6.14 -11.87 23.17
CA PRO A 106 5.00 -11.98 24.08
C PRO A 106 5.37 -12.70 25.38
N GLU A 107 4.57 -12.51 26.43
CA GLU A 107 4.47 -13.51 27.50
C GLU A 107 3.74 -14.74 26.96
N TYR A 108 4.29 -15.93 27.19
CA TYR A 108 3.76 -17.17 26.64
C TYR A 108 3.84 -18.35 27.63
N VAL A 109 3.02 -19.35 27.36
CA VAL A 109 3.02 -20.65 28.03
C VAL A 109 3.04 -21.73 26.96
N ILE A 110 3.91 -22.73 27.10
CA ILE A 110 3.94 -23.91 26.24
C ILE A 110 3.45 -25.10 27.03
N GLN A 111 2.54 -25.85 26.42
CA GLN A 111 2.06 -27.12 26.92
C GLN A 111 2.27 -28.18 25.85
N SER A 112 2.71 -29.37 26.27
CA SER A 112 2.81 -30.51 25.36
C SER A 112 2.11 -31.72 25.98
N SER A 113 1.41 -32.46 25.13
CA SER A 113 0.79 -33.74 25.44
C SER A 113 1.40 -34.83 24.57
N ASP A 114 0.94 -36.08 24.70
CA ASP A 114 1.43 -37.20 23.86
C ASP A 114 1.19 -36.99 22.35
N SER A 115 0.28 -36.09 21.96
CA SER A 115 -0.10 -35.86 20.56
C SER A 115 -0.24 -34.40 20.13
N THR A 116 -0.06 -33.43 21.05
CA THR A 116 -0.22 -32.01 20.72
C THR A 116 0.86 -31.14 21.37
N VAL A 117 1.29 -30.10 20.65
CA VAL A 117 2.03 -28.97 21.21
C VAL A 117 1.16 -27.73 21.11
N SER A 118 0.87 -27.10 22.23
CA SER A 118 0.08 -25.87 22.30
C SER A 118 0.94 -24.72 22.83
N PHE A 119 0.94 -23.62 22.10
CA PHE A 119 1.59 -22.37 22.46
C PHE A 119 0.51 -21.32 22.73
N SER A 120 0.44 -20.83 23.95
CA SER A 120 -0.56 -19.85 24.40
C SER A 120 0.12 -18.53 24.74
N PHE A 121 -0.39 -17.42 24.22
CA PHE A 121 0.14 -16.09 24.47
C PHE A 121 -0.98 -15.08 24.63
N LYS A 122 -0.73 -14.01 25.40
CA LYS A 122 -1.75 -12.96 25.60
C LYS A 122 -2.10 -12.31 24.26
N LYS A 123 -3.40 -12.15 24.01
CA LYS A 123 -3.91 -11.39 22.88
C LYS A 123 -3.55 -9.93 23.11
N GLU A 124 -2.67 -9.37 22.27
CA GLU A 124 -2.51 -7.93 22.16
C GLU A 124 -3.80 -7.40 21.50
N VAL A 125 -4.77 -7.07 22.33
CA VAL A 125 -5.87 -6.21 21.92
C VAL A 125 -5.21 -4.86 21.71
N GLU A 126 -5.24 -4.34 20.48
CA GLU A 126 -5.21 -2.89 20.32
C GLU A 126 -6.31 -2.37 21.22
N LYS A 127 -5.94 -1.85 22.39
CA LYS A 127 -6.81 -0.95 23.10
C LYS A 127 -7.02 0.20 22.12
N ILE A 128 -8.08 0.11 21.32
CA ILE A 128 -8.85 1.29 20.97
C ILE A 128 -8.93 2.06 22.28
N ALA A 129 -8.42 3.27 22.23
CA ALA A 129 -8.07 4.13 23.34
C ALA A 129 -9.28 4.59 24.18
N ASP A 130 -10.23 3.71 24.45
CA ASP A 130 -11.27 3.85 25.45
C ASP A 130 -10.71 3.41 26.80
N LEU A 131 -9.86 4.27 27.36
CA LEU A 131 -9.99 4.80 28.71
C LEU A 131 -8.80 5.73 29.01
N LYS A 132 -9.13 7.03 29.07
CA LYS A 132 -8.45 8.11 29.80
C LYS A 132 -7.09 8.53 29.23
N THR A 133 -7.06 9.58 28.41
CA THR A 133 -7.23 10.96 28.90
C THR A 133 -8.32 11.69 28.13
N LYS A 134 -9.56 11.59 28.60
CA LYS A 134 -10.41 12.79 28.54
C LYS A 134 -9.62 13.80 29.36
N ALA A 135 -9.04 14.81 28.73
CA ALA A 135 -8.41 15.90 29.46
C ALA A 135 -9.40 16.29 30.56
N GLU A 136 -9.00 16.17 31.83
CA GLU A 136 -9.91 16.47 32.93
C GLU A 136 -10.32 17.92 32.78
N SER A 137 -11.53 18.11 32.25
CA SER A 137 -12.06 19.43 32.04
C SER A 137 -12.21 20.06 33.42
N ILE A 138 -11.61 21.24 33.60
CA ILE A 138 -11.61 21.96 34.87
C ILE A 138 -13.05 22.29 35.29
N ILE A 139 -13.96 22.38 34.32
CA ILE A 139 -15.40 22.39 34.55
C ILE A 139 -15.92 20.95 34.44
N PRO A 140 -16.53 20.40 35.50
CA PRO A 140 -17.07 19.04 35.49
C PRO A 140 -18.08 18.81 34.36
N ASP A 141 -17.88 17.73 33.59
CA ASP A 141 -18.77 17.35 32.50
C ASP A 141 -20.03 16.65 33.03
N THR A 142 -20.90 17.45 33.65
CA THR A 142 -22.12 16.99 34.35
C THR A 142 -23.34 17.77 33.89
N THR A 143 -24.50 17.12 33.84
CA THR A 143 -25.78 17.78 33.54
C THR A 143 -26.39 18.37 34.80
N ILE A 144 -26.91 19.58 34.70
CA ILE A 144 -27.38 20.35 35.85
C ILE A 144 -28.78 20.92 35.63
N ASN A 145 -29.48 21.06 36.75
CA ASN A 145 -30.74 21.79 36.85
C ASN A 145 -30.50 23.01 37.73
N LEU A 146 -30.86 24.19 37.23
CA LEU A 146 -30.62 25.46 37.92
C LEU A 146 -31.75 26.44 37.62
N VAL A 147 -32.17 27.19 38.63
CA VAL A 147 -33.16 28.25 38.51
C VAL A 147 -32.68 29.43 39.32
N PHE A 148 -32.38 30.53 38.64
CA PHE A 148 -32.07 31.82 39.23
C PHE A 148 -33.01 32.87 38.64
N ASN A 149 -33.49 33.79 39.47
CA ASN A 149 -34.37 34.87 39.05
C ASN A 149 -33.84 36.20 39.60
N GLY A 150 -33.23 37.00 38.72
CA GLY A 150 -32.64 38.29 39.10
C GLY A 150 -31.49 38.21 40.09
N ALA A 151 -30.76 37.09 40.13
CA ALA A 151 -29.62 36.91 41.04
C ALA A 151 -28.38 37.66 40.52
N SER A 152 -27.50 38.12 41.40
CA SER A 152 -26.24 38.72 40.94
C SER A 152 -25.33 37.66 40.31
N LEU A 153 -24.57 38.01 39.27
CA LEU A 153 -23.61 37.10 38.65
C LEU A 153 -22.66 36.46 39.67
N SER A 154 -22.15 37.25 40.62
CA SER A 154 -21.26 36.76 41.67
C SER A 154 -21.91 35.69 42.56
N GLU A 155 -23.21 35.83 42.88
CA GLU A 155 -23.94 34.81 43.65
C GLU A 155 -24.16 33.54 42.84
N VAL A 156 -24.50 33.67 41.55
CA VAL A 156 -24.65 32.52 40.65
C VAL A 156 -23.33 31.76 40.54
N LEU A 157 -22.22 32.46 40.28
CA LEU A 157 -20.89 31.86 40.19
C LEU A 157 -20.46 31.22 41.50
N LYS A 158 -20.71 31.87 42.65
CA LYS A 158 -20.42 31.31 43.97
C LYS A 158 -21.24 30.05 44.24
N ALA A 159 -22.51 30.02 43.86
CA ALA A 159 -23.36 28.84 43.99
C ALA A 159 -22.87 27.68 43.11
N LEU A 160 -22.46 27.96 41.86
CA LEU A 160 -21.88 26.95 40.96
C LEU A 160 -20.53 26.43 41.52
N SER A 161 -19.66 27.32 41.98
CA SER A 161 -18.39 26.98 42.63
C SER A 161 -18.61 26.03 43.82
N PHE A 162 -19.50 26.39 44.74
CA PHE A 162 -19.76 25.62 45.95
C PHE A 162 -20.39 24.25 45.64
N LYS A 163 -21.36 24.20 44.73
CA LYS A 163 -22.10 22.97 44.41
C LYS A 163 -21.26 21.97 43.62
N TYR A 164 -20.39 22.44 42.72
CA TYR A 164 -19.63 21.59 41.80
C TYR A 164 -18.12 21.55 42.12
N GLY A 165 -17.69 22.15 43.22
CA GLY A 165 -16.30 22.10 43.69
C GLY A 165 -15.30 22.85 42.82
N MET A 166 -15.72 23.89 42.10
CA MET A 166 -14.85 24.66 41.21
C MET A 166 -14.16 25.79 41.98
N ASN A 167 -12.86 25.97 41.82
CA ASN A 167 -12.16 27.15 42.35
C ASN A 167 -12.30 28.31 41.37
N LEU A 168 -13.04 29.36 41.74
CA LEU A 168 -13.30 30.51 40.88
C LEU A 168 -12.62 31.77 41.43
N LEU A 169 -11.97 32.53 40.55
CA LEU A 169 -11.52 33.90 40.79
C LEU A 169 -12.29 34.83 39.85
N ASN A 170 -13.16 35.67 40.41
CA ASN A 170 -13.91 36.65 39.63
C ASN A 170 -13.17 38.00 39.60
N ASN A 171 -12.70 38.41 38.42
CA ASN A 171 -12.09 39.71 38.14
C ASN A 171 -12.93 40.53 37.14
N SER A 172 -14.19 40.15 36.91
CA SER A 172 -15.07 40.87 35.99
C SER A 172 -15.67 42.12 36.63
N THR A 173 -15.97 43.12 35.80
CA THR A 173 -16.61 44.38 36.24
C THR A 173 -18.15 44.33 36.13
N SER A 174 -18.72 43.24 35.59
CA SER A 174 -20.16 43.12 35.34
C SER A 174 -20.96 42.90 36.63
N ILE A 175 -22.01 43.71 36.82
CA ILE A 175 -22.94 43.69 37.97
C ILE A 175 -24.37 43.34 37.49
N ALA A 176 -24.54 42.95 36.22
CA ALA A 176 -25.87 42.70 35.66
C ALA A 176 -26.59 41.53 36.39
N PRO A 177 -27.89 41.66 36.71
CA PRO A 177 -28.66 40.58 37.29
C PRO A 177 -28.95 39.50 36.24
N ILE A 178 -28.95 38.25 36.68
CA ILE A 178 -29.03 37.07 35.84
C ILE A 178 -30.27 36.25 36.21
N THR A 179 -31.07 35.95 35.18
CA THR A 179 -32.19 35.02 35.26
C THR A 179 -31.90 33.85 34.32
N VAL A 180 -31.78 32.65 34.88
CA VAL A 180 -31.50 31.43 34.12
C VAL A 180 -32.38 30.31 34.63
N ASN A 181 -33.03 29.60 33.71
CA ASN A 181 -33.72 28.37 33.98
C ASN A 181 -33.15 27.30 33.05
N ALA A 182 -32.42 26.34 33.60
CA ALA A 182 -31.83 25.23 32.84
C ALA A 182 -32.29 23.90 33.43
N ASN A 183 -32.64 22.96 32.56
CA ASN A 183 -33.07 21.62 32.91
C ASN A 183 -32.35 20.60 32.03
N GLY A 184 -31.54 19.74 32.63
CA GLY A 184 -30.78 18.70 31.95
C GLY A 184 -29.66 19.23 31.06
N VAL A 185 -29.17 20.44 31.30
CA VAL A 185 -28.15 21.09 30.45
C VAL A 185 -26.76 20.85 31.01
N ASN A 186 -25.77 20.68 30.14
CA ASN A 186 -24.38 20.53 30.54
C ASN A 186 -23.87 21.76 31.32
N LEU A 187 -23.17 21.54 32.43
CA LEU A 187 -22.60 22.59 33.28
C LEU A 187 -21.68 23.52 32.49
N LYS A 188 -20.79 22.97 31.65
CA LYS A 188 -19.85 23.75 30.84
C LYS A 188 -20.58 24.65 29.85
N THR A 189 -21.59 24.11 29.17
CA THR A 189 -22.42 24.88 28.23
C THR A 189 -23.11 26.03 28.93
N ILE A 190 -23.79 25.78 30.06
CA ILE A 190 -24.52 26.85 30.75
C ILE A 190 -23.58 27.87 31.39
N PHE A 191 -22.44 27.44 31.92
CA PHE A 191 -21.43 28.31 32.47
C PHE A 191 -20.87 29.25 31.40
N ASN A 192 -20.50 28.71 30.23
CA ASN A 192 -20.05 29.51 29.10
C ASN A 192 -21.13 30.47 28.62
N SER A 193 -22.37 30.03 28.44
CA SER A 193 -23.47 30.89 27.99
C SER A 193 -23.75 32.05 28.97
N ILE A 194 -23.67 31.80 30.28
CA ILE A 194 -23.81 32.85 31.31
C ILE A 194 -22.71 33.90 31.17
N LEU A 195 -21.47 33.48 30.95
CA LEU A 195 -20.34 34.40 30.81
C LEU A 195 -20.40 35.18 29.48
N GLU A 196 -20.59 34.48 28.37
CA GLU A 196 -20.63 35.07 27.03
C GLU A 196 -21.75 36.12 26.89
N THR A 197 -22.94 35.84 27.44
CA THR A 197 -24.07 36.78 27.43
C THR A 197 -23.76 38.08 28.18
N ASN A 198 -22.84 38.03 29.13
CA ASN A 198 -22.41 39.18 29.93
C ASN A 198 -21.10 39.80 29.43
N GLY A 199 -20.62 39.43 28.24
CA GLY A 199 -19.35 39.94 27.69
C GLY A 199 -18.12 39.44 28.46
N LEU A 200 -18.27 38.37 29.22
CA LEU A 200 -17.22 37.77 30.03
C LEU A 200 -16.66 36.54 29.35
N THR A 201 -15.43 36.23 29.73
CA THR A 201 -14.76 35.00 29.33
C THR A 201 -14.01 34.46 30.55
N TRP A 202 -13.52 33.23 30.43
CA TRP A 202 -12.71 32.62 31.45
C TRP A 202 -11.49 31.95 30.86
N TYR A 203 -10.45 31.85 31.68
CA TYR A 203 -9.30 31.01 31.43
C TYR A 203 -8.92 30.29 32.71
N SER A 204 -8.20 29.19 32.57
CA SER A 204 -7.72 28.43 33.70
C SER A 204 -6.22 28.59 33.87
N THR A 205 -5.80 28.69 35.13
CA THR A 205 -4.39 28.50 35.52
C THR A 205 -4.37 27.45 36.60
N GLU A 206 -3.66 26.34 36.34
CA GLU A 206 -3.64 25.16 37.22
C GLU A 206 -5.06 24.63 37.48
N ASN A 207 -5.58 24.81 38.70
CA ASN A 207 -6.91 24.37 39.11
C ASN A 207 -7.84 25.54 39.49
N ILE A 208 -7.56 26.75 39.00
CA ILE A 208 -8.34 27.95 39.27
C ILE A 208 -8.91 28.50 37.96
N ILE A 209 -10.23 28.69 37.91
CA ILE A 209 -10.94 29.34 36.82
C ILE A 209 -10.97 30.84 37.09
N ILE A 210 -10.34 31.62 36.23
CA ILE A 210 -10.30 33.08 36.32
C ILE A 210 -11.29 33.66 35.31
N ILE A 211 -12.26 34.42 35.80
CA ILE A 211 -13.32 35.06 35.01
C ILE A 211 -12.98 36.55 34.87
N THR A 212 -13.06 37.09 33.65
CA THR A 212 -12.73 38.48 33.35
C THR A 212 -13.48 38.96 32.11
N ASP A 213 -13.49 40.26 31.86
CA ASP A 213 -14.10 40.85 30.66
C ASP A 213 -13.37 40.38 29.38
N ALA A 214 -14.12 40.04 28.33
CA ALA A 214 -13.58 39.50 27.07
C ALA A 214 -12.64 40.48 26.36
N GLU A 215 -12.88 41.79 26.49
CA GLU A 215 -12.03 42.85 25.93
C GLU A 215 -10.62 42.87 26.54
N ASN A 216 -10.51 42.62 27.84
CA ASN A 216 -9.22 42.60 28.56
C ASN A 216 -8.34 41.41 28.17
N ILE A 217 -8.94 40.37 27.57
CA ILE A 217 -8.25 39.17 27.13
C ILE A 217 -7.74 39.28 25.69
N MET A 218 -8.38 40.09 24.83
CA MET A 218 -7.94 40.29 23.44
C MET A 218 -6.57 40.98 23.41
N GLY A 219 -5.50 40.18 23.43
CA GLY A 219 -4.10 40.61 23.47
C GLY A 219 -3.30 40.02 24.64
N SER A 220 -3.97 39.53 25.68
CA SER A 220 -3.34 38.90 26.84
C SER A 220 -3.08 37.41 26.58
N LYS A 221 -1.86 36.92 26.86
CA LYS A 221 -1.50 35.48 26.81
C LYS A 221 -1.86 34.70 28.09
N SER A 222 -2.60 35.32 29.02
CA SER A 222 -2.92 34.72 30.32
C SER A 222 -3.79 33.45 30.16
N GLY A 223 -3.40 32.35 30.83
CA GLY A 223 -4.09 31.05 30.74
C GLY A 223 -3.83 30.26 29.45
N LEU A 224 -2.90 30.71 28.60
CA LEU A 224 -2.40 29.92 27.48
C LEU A 224 -1.08 29.26 27.89
N GLU A 225 -0.92 28.00 27.52
CA GLU A 225 0.34 27.28 27.63
C GLU A 225 1.02 27.25 26.26
N THR A 226 2.35 27.20 26.25
CA THR A 226 3.11 27.00 25.03
C THR A 226 3.83 25.67 25.09
N VAL A 227 3.54 24.77 24.15
CA VAL A 227 4.17 23.47 24.04
C VAL A 227 4.88 23.35 22.69
N VAL A 228 6.06 22.72 22.71
CA VAL A 228 6.79 22.34 21.50
C VAL A 228 6.52 20.88 21.21
N VAL A 229 5.98 20.59 20.03
CA VAL A 229 5.73 19.24 19.54
C VAL A 229 6.75 18.92 18.45
N HIS A 230 7.32 17.73 18.50
CA HIS A 230 8.18 17.24 17.43
C HIS A 230 7.36 16.33 16.50
N LEU A 231 7.41 16.60 15.20
CA LEU A 231 6.76 15.81 14.17
C LEU A 231 7.79 14.90 13.50
N ASN A 232 7.46 13.62 13.33
CA ASN A 232 8.37 12.62 12.79
C ASN A 232 8.21 12.45 11.28
N TYR A 233 6.98 12.49 10.77
CA TYR A 233 6.63 12.16 9.39
C TYR A 233 5.82 13.26 8.67
N ILE A 234 5.01 14.04 9.41
CA ILE A 234 4.21 15.14 8.85
C ILE A 234 5.01 16.45 8.89
N GLU A 235 5.02 17.22 7.80
CA GLU A 235 5.61 18.56 7.78
C GLU A 235 4.82 19.55 8.65
N SER A 236 5.55 20.43 9.36
CA SER A 236 4.96 21.44 10.26
C SER A 236 3.92 22.32 9.58
N GLU A 237 4.14 22.70 8.33
CA GLU A 237 3.27 23.53 7.51
C GLU A 237 1.94 22.83 7.23
N VAL A 238 1.98 21.53 6.92
CA VAL A 238 0.79 20.70 6.68
C VAL A 238 0.02 20.50 7.99
N ALA A 239 0.72 20.33 9.12
CA ALA A 239 0.08 20.26 10.42
C ALA A 239 -0.65 21.57 10.77
N ILE A 240 -0.04 22.72 10.50
CA ILE A 240 -0.66 24.05 10.75
C ILE A 240 -1.95 24.21 9.96
N THR A 241 -1.93 23.90 8.67
CA THR A 241 -3.13 24.04 7.81
C THR A 241 -4.22 23.03 8.17
N SER A 242 -3.85 21.87 8.71
CA SER A 242 -4.80 20.81 9.06
C SER A 242 -5.44 20.99 10.44
N PHE A 243 -4.74 21.63 11.38
CA PHE A 243 -5.18 21.72 12.78
C PHE A 243 -5.45 23.15 13.27
N SER A 244 -5.32 24.18 12.43
CA SER A 244 -5.60 25.58 12.80
C SER A 244 -7.02 25.76 13.34
N ASP A 245 -7.99 25.03 12.78
CA ASP A 245 -9.40 25.16 13.14
C ASP A 245 -9.73 24.55 14.51
N GLN A 246 -8.82 23.76 15.08
CA GLN A 246 -8.96 23.17 16.41
C GLN A 246 -8.40 24.08 17.52
N LEU A 247 -7.75 25.19 17.14
CA LEU A 247 -7.26 26.19 18.09
C LEU A 247 -8.41 27.01 18.65
N SER A 248 -8.25 27.51 19.88
CA SER A 248 -9.14 28.54 20.41
C SER A 248 -8.98 29.83 19.60
N PRO A 249 -9.93 30.78 19.70
CA PRO A 249 -9.79 32.10 19.08
C PRO A 249 -8.51 32.86 19.47
N ARG A 250 -7.87 32.47 20.57
CA ARG A 250 -6.63 33.05 21.09
C ARG A 250 -5.40 32.18 20.81
N GLY A 251 -5.61 30.98 20.29
CA GLY A 251 -4.58 30.00 20.02
C GLY A 251 -3.72 30.40 18.84
N THR A 252 -2.44 30.07 18.90
CA THR A 252 -1.52 30.26 17.78
C THR A 252 -0.68 29.01 17.59
N MET A 253 -0.43 28.69 16.32
CA MET A 253 0.42 27.57 15.93
C MET A 253 1.44 28.07 14.92
N LYS A 254 2.72 27.76 15.16
CA LYS A 254 3.83 28.25 14.33
C LYS A 254 4.88 27.17 14.13
N PRO A 255 5.52 27.10 12.96
CA PRO A 255 6.66 26.22 12.79
C PRO A 255 7.82 26.74 13.65
N LEU A 256 8.57 25.83 14.26
CA LEU A 256 9.79 26.14 14.97
C LEU A 256 10.97 25.68 14.13
N ASP A 257 11.49 26.60 13.34
CA ASP A 257 12.75 26.42 12.63
C ASP A 257 13.91 26.87 13.53
N ILE A 258 14.68 25.91 14.07
CA ILE A 258 15.90 26.24 14.84
C ILE A 258 17.12 26.44 13.95
N THR A 259 17.02 26.16 12.64
CA THR A 259 18.05 26.42 11.64
C THR A 259 17.86 27.81 11.06
N GLY A 260 18.10 28.81 11.90
CA GLY A 260 18.05 30.22 11.49
C GLY A 260 18.94 30.51 10.28
N GLY A 261 18.31 30.67 9.11
CA GLY A 261 18.92 31.30 7.95
C GLY A 261 19.74 30.40 7.03
N LYS A 262 19.28 30.28 5.77
CA LYS A 262 20.05 29.84 4.58
C LYS A 262 20.54 28.39 4.53
N GLY A 263 20.12 27.52 5.44
CA GLY A 263 20.30 26.06 5.31
C GLY A 263 18.93 25.38 5.31
N ALA A 264 18.63 24.59 4.29
CA ALA A 264 17.38 23.83 4.13
C ALA A 264 17.26 22.65 5.13
N GLY A 265 17.47 22.91 6.41
CA GLY A 265 17.46 21.92 7.48
C GLY A 265 16.38 22.19 8.51
N GLY A 266 15.20 22.63 8.07
CA GLY A 266 14.09 22.99 8.96
C GLY A 266 13.83 21.88 9.98
N THR A 267 13.88 22.23 11.27
CA THR A 267 13.43 21.27 12.27
C THR A 267 11.94 21.14 12.20
N ASN A 268 11.48 19.91 11.95
CA ASN A 268 10.07 19.55 11.89
C ASN A 268 9.45 19.57 13.30
N LYS A 269 9.29 20.79 13.83
CA LYS A 269 8.80 21.09 15.18
C LYS A 269 7.73 22.15 15.08
N LEU A 270 6.74 22.03 15.95
CA LEU A 270 5.57 22.87 16.00
C LEU A 270 5.50 23.52 17.38
N ILE A 271 5.40 24.85 17.42
CA ILE A 271 5.03 25.57 18.63
C ILE A 271 3.52 25.77 18.62
N ILE A 272 2.86 25.21 19.61
CA ILE A 272 1.43 25.39 19.86
C ILE A 272 1.30 26.25 21.10
N THR A 273 0.57 27.36 21.01
CA THR A 273 0.18 28.17 22.17
C THR A 273 -1.33 28.24 22.25
N ASP A 274 -1.93 27.59 23.24
CA ASP A 274 -3.37 27.57 23.43
C ASP A 274 -3.73 27.17 24.89
N THR A 275 -5.01 27.01 25.20
CA THR A 275 -5.49 26.44 26.45
C THR A 275 -5.01 24.99 26.61
N LYS A 276 -4.79 24.56 27.86
CA LYS A 276 -4.33 23.20 28.19
C LYS A 276 -5.19 22.11 27.54
N GLU A 277 -6.51 22.28 27.59
CA GLU A 277 -7.50 21.35 27.02
C GLU A 277 -7.31 21.18 25.50
N ASN A 278 -7.18 22.29 24.77
CA ASN A 278 -6.99 22.25 23.32
C ASN A 278 -5.63 21.69 22.92
N ILE A 279 -4.56 22.02 23.65
CA ILE A 279 -3.23 21.45 23.42
C ILE A 279 -3.27 19.93 23.54
N ASP A 280 -3.95 19.40 24.55
CA ASP A 280 -4.05 17.95 24.75
C ASP A 280 -4.88 17.28 23.63
N ILE A 281 -5.94 17.92 23.15
CA ILE A 281 -6.72 17.46 21.98
C ILE A 281 -5.84 17.42 20.73
N ILE A 282 -5.15 18.53 20.42
CA ILE A 282 -4.31 18.66 19.23
C ILE A 282 -3.16 17.65 19.29
N ASN A 283 -2.48 17.50 20.43
CA ASN A 283 -1.41 16.51 20.60
C ASN A 283 -1.90 15.08 20.36
N ASN A 284 -3.08 14.73 20.86
CA ASN A 284 -3.67 13.42 20.63
C ASN A 284 -4.02 13.18 19.15
N LEU A 285 -4.46 14.22 18.43
CA LEU A 285 -4.71 14.13 16.99
C LEU A 285 -3.42 14.00 16.19
N ILE A 286 -2.41 14.82 16.50
CA ILE A 286 -1.09 14.75 15.86
C ILE A 286 -0.50 13.34 16.03
N ASN A 287 -0.51 12.79 17.24
CA ASN A 287 0.05 11.45 17.52
C ASN A 287 -0.66 10.32 16.75
N LYS A 288 -1.93 10.50 16.34
CA LYS A 288 -2.68 9.50 15.55
C LYS A 288 -2.40 9.58 14.06
N ILE A 289 -2.03 10.76 13.56
CA ILE A 289 -1.87 11.00 12.12
C ILE A 289 -0.39 10.98 11.74
N ASP A 290 0.52 11.35 12.65
CA ASP A 290 1.98 11.32 12.48
C ASP A 290 2.53 9.88 12.56
N ILE A 291 2.09 9.04 11.63
CA ILE A 291 2.49 7.66 11.48
C ILE A 291 3.38 7.49 10.24
N ARG A 292 4.23 6.47 10.26
CA ARG A 292 5.14 6.18 9.15
C ARG A 292 4.35 5.89 7.87
N PRO A 293 4.53 6.66 6.78
CA PRO A 293 3.86 6.36 5.51
C PRO A 293 4.42 5.06 4.91
N LYS A 294 3.54 4.26 4.32
CA LYS A 294 3.92 3.04 3.59
C LYS A 294 4.74 3.41 2.36
N GLN A 295 5.74 2.60 2.03
CA GLN A 295 6.51 2.72 0.80
C GLN A 295 6.08 1.67 -0.22
N ILE A 296 5.90 2.10 -1.46
CA ILE A 296 5.45 1.27 -2.59
C ILE A 296 6.49 1.36 -3.70
N ASN A 297 7.01 0.22 -4.10
CA ASN A 297 7.75 0.06 -5.34
C ASN A 297 6.77 -0.27 -6.47
N ILE A 298 6.95 0.35 -7.63
CA ILE A 298 6.18 0.09 -8.84
C ILE A 298 7.17 -0.30 -9.93
N SER A 299 7.01 -1.49 -10.49
CA SER A 299 7.70 -1.93 -11.71
C SER A 299 6.74 -1.94 -12.89
N VAL A 300 7.19 -1.45 -14.04
CA VAL A 300 6.47 -1.49 -15.30
C VAL A 300 7.33 -2.20 -16.34
N LYS A 301 6.79 -3.23 -17.00
CA LYS A 301 7.48 -3.96 -18.08
C LYS A 301 6.81 -3.70 -19.41
N PHE A 302 7.60 -3.29 -20.40
CA PHE A 302 7.19 -3.13 -21.78
C PHE A 302 7.71 -4.30 -22.62
N ILE A 303 6.80 -5.13 -23.13
CA ILE A 303 7.16 -6.29 -23.96
C ILE A 303 6.61 -6.07 -25.36
N GLU A 304 7.47 -6.14 -26.38
CA GLU A 304 7.05 -6.12 -27.78
C GLU A 304 7.24 -7.51 -28.40
N THR A 305 6.23 -8.00 -29.09
CA THR A 305 6.30 -9.26 -29.85
C THR A 305 5.93 -9.01 -31.30
N SER A 306 6.59 -9.69 -32.25
CA SER A 306 6.16 -9.70 -33.66
C SER A 306 5.58 -11.05 -34.05
N LEU A 307 4.41 -11.04 -34.69
CA LEU A 307 3.74 -12.23 -35.21
C LEU A 307 4.00 -12.35 -36.71
N GLN A 308 4.27 -13.57 -37.19
CA GLN A 308 4.44 -13.87 -38.62
C GLN A 308 3.11 -14.24 -39.29
N THR A 309 3.10 -14.25 -40.64
CA THR A 309 1.90 -14.30 -41.48
C THR A 309 1.03 -15.57 -41.31
N ASP A 310 1.51 -16.61 -40.63
CA ASP A 310 0.79 -17.84 -40.30
C ASP A 310 -0.05 -17.77 -39.00
N GLU A 311 0.18 -16.78 -38.13
CA GLU A 311 -0.55 -16.57 -36.87
C GLU A 311 -1.77 -15.63 -37.09
N ARG A 312 -2.83 -16.13 -37.73
CA ARG A 312 -3.83 -15.26 -38.39
C ARG A 312 -4.90 -14.59 -37.51
N LEU A 313 -4.95 -14.75 -36.19
CA LEU A 313 -6.02 -14.14 -35.35
C LEU A 313 -5.57 -13.88 -33.90
N GLY A 314 -4.67 -12.90 -33.69
CA GLY A 314 -4.26 -12.47 -32.35
C GLY A 314 -3.51 -13.55 -31.54
N ILE A 315 -2.98 -13.16 -30.37
CA ILE A 315 -2.33 -14.12 -29.47
C ILE A 315 -3.40 -14.98 -28.79
N ASP A 316 -3.57 -16.22 -29.23
CA ASP A 316 -4.32 -17.21 -28.46
C ASP A 316 -3.43 -17.77 -27.34
N TRP A 317 -3.45 -17.07 -26.20
CA TRP A 317 -2.69 -17.45 -25.00
C TRP A 317 -3.00 -18.88 -24.53
N THR A 318 -4.19 -19.41 -24.85
CA THR A 318 -4.57 -20.78 -24.49
C THR A 318 -3.81 -21.81 -25.34
N GLN A 319 -3.60 -21.54 -26.62
CA GLN A 319 -2.83 -22.41 -27.52
C GLN A 319 -1.32 -22.35 -27.21
N ARG A 320 -0.77 -21.17 -26.91
CA ARG A 320 0.65 -21.04 -26.51
C ARG A 320 0.93 -21.69 -25.15
N ALA A 321 0.02 -21.58 -24.18
CA ALA A 321 0.12 -22.30 -22.90
C ALA A 321 0.00 -23.83 -23.06
N GLN A 322 -0.77 -24.30 -24.04
CA GLN A 322 -0.87 -25.73 -24.37
C GLN A 322 0.34 -26.27 -25.14
N LEU A 323 1.02 -25.44 -25.94
CA LEU A 323 2.21 -25.82 -26.73
C LEU A 323 3.50 -25.86 -25.91
N SER A 324 3.61 -25.08 -24.82
CA SER A 324 4.78 -25.06 -23.92
C SER A 324 4.63 -25.92 -22.66
N GLY A 325 3.50 -26.63 -22.49
CA GLY A 325 3.32 -27.60 -21.41
C GLY A 325 4.16 -28.86 -21.65
N PRO A 326 4.68 -29.54 -20.60
CA PRO A 326 5.40 -30.79 -20.77
C PRO A 326 4.50 -31.82 -21.47
N GLU A 327 5.01 -32.46 -22.53
CA GLU A 327 4.33 -33.59 -23.18
C GLU A 327 4.06 -34.68 -22.12
N MET A 328 2.81 -34.79 -21.66
CA MET A 328 2.40 -35.87 -20.79
C MET A 328 2.15 -37.14 -21.63
N PRO A 329 2.55 -38.33 -21.13
CA PRO A 329 2.27 -39.59 -21.79
C PRO A 329 0.77 -39.78 -22.06
N PRO A 330 0.39 -40.48 -23.14
CA PRO A 330 -0.99 -40.51 -23.66
C PRO A 330 -2.04 -41.18 -22.75
N ASP A 331 -1.68 -41.66 -21.55
CA ASP A 331 -2.54 -42.47 -20.68
C ASP A 331 -3.01 -41.79 -19.37
N SER A 332 -2.72 -40.52 -19.14
CA SER A 332 -3.28 -39.79 -17.99
C SER A 332 -4.63 -39.16 -18.33
N GLY A 333 -5.71 -39.93 -18.15
CA GLY A 333 -7.11 -39.55 -18.41
C GLY A 333 -7.71 -38.42 -17.55
N THR A 334 -6.94 -37.41 -17.20
CA THR A 334 -7.42 -36.16 -16.60
C THR A 334 -7.42 -35.07 -17.66
N GLY A 335 -8.62 -34.63 -18.06
CA GLY A 335 -8.80 -33.58 -19.06
C GLY A 335 -8.01 -32.32 -18.71
N ALA A 336 -7.45 -31.69 -19.74
CA ALA A 336 -6.75 -30.42 -19.64
C ALA A 336 -7.53 -29.43 -18.77
N ILE A 337 -6.84 -28.78 -17.84
CA ILE A 337 -7.40 -27.69 -17.04
C ILE A 337 -7.73 -26.57 -18.03
N GLY A 338 -9.00 -26.45 -18.42
CA GLY A 338 -9.48 -25.43 -19.33
C GLY A 338 -9.46 -24.07 -18.65
N ILE A 339 -8.61 -23.16 -19.13
CA ILE A 339 -8.69 -21.74 -18.81
C ILE A 339 -9.93 -21.20 -19.56
N GLY A 340 -10.83 -20.52 -18.82
CA GLY A 340 -12.18 -20.14 -19.26
C GLY A 340 -12.27 -19.21 -20.49
N SER A 341 -13.49 -19.04 -21.00
CA SER A 341 -13.81 -18.32 -22.25
C SER A 341 -13.47 -16.82 -22.23
N TRP A 342 -12.89 -16.36 -23.34
CA TRP A 342 -12.41 -15.03 -23.75
C TRP A 342 -13.13 -13.73 -23.32
N GLN A 343 -14.29 -13.74 -22.66
CA GLN A 343 -15.01 -12.50 -22.31
C GLN A 343 -14.48 -11.82 -21.03
N GLU A 344 -13.64 -12.50 -20.26
CA GLU A 344 -13.11 -12.02 -18.97
C GLU A 344 -11.66 -11.50 -19.05
N PHE A 345 -10.99 -11.60 -20.20
CA PHE A 345 -9.57 -11.25 -20.35
C PHE A 345 -9.28 -9.75 -20.46
N ALA A 346 -10.31 -8.91 -20.61
CA ALA A 346 -10.13 -7.47 -20.74
C ALA A 346 -9.65 -6.80 -19.44
N MET A 347 -9.83 -7.44 -18.28
CA MET A 347 -9.33 -6.97 -16.97
C MET A 347 -9.26 -8.15 -15.96
N ALA A 348 -8.26 -9.02 -16.05
CA ALA A 348 -8.06 -10.07 -15.06
C ALA A 348 -6.70 -9.91 -14.35
N LYS A 349 -6.73 -9.91 -13.01
CA LYS A 349 -5.54 -10.03 -12.16
C LYS A 349 -4.84 -11.36 -12.46
N MET A 350 -3.53 -11.35 -12.69
CA MET A 350 -2.78 -12.57 -12.98
C MET A 350 -2.14 -13.13 -11.71
N ASP A 351 -2.52 -14.35 -11.35
CA ASP A 351 -1.81 -15.14 -10.34
C ASP A 351 -0.39 -15.53 -10.84
N LEU A 352 0.56 -15.71 -9.92
CA LEU A 352 1.97 -16.00 -10.19
C LEU A 352 2.21 -17.15 -11.20
N PRO A 353 1.46 -18.27 -11.19
CA PRO A 353 1.65 -19.35 -12.16
C PRO A 353 1.29 -18.94 -13.60
N LEU A 354 0.26 -18.12 -13.79
CA LEU A 354 -0.18 -17.69 -15.12
C LEU A 354 0.80 -16.69 -15.72
N TYR A 355 1.32 -15.78 -14.90
CA TYR A 355 2.36 -14.84 -15.32
C TYR A 355 3.61 -15.57 -15.82
N GLN A 356 4.08 -16.58 -15.09
CA GLN A 356 5.27 -17.37 -15.48
C GLN A 356 5.09 -18.08 -16.81
N VAL A 357 3.94 -18.74 -17.03
CA VAL A 357 3.63 -19.42 -18.30
C VAL A 357 3.61 -18.44 -19.49
N ILE A 358 3.03 -17.25 -19.31
CA ILE A 358 3.01 -16.21 -20.34
C ILE A 358 4.43 -15.74 -20.68
N ILE A 359 5.26 -15.49 -19.67
CA ILE A 359 6.65 -15.07 -19.86
C ILE A 359 7.48 -16.18 -20.52
N GLU A 360 7.36 -17.43 -20.10
CA GLU A 360 8.07 -18.57 -20.70
C GLU A 360 7.65 -18.80 -22.17
N ALA A 361 6.35 -18.68 -22.47
CA ALA A 361 5.86 -18.76 -23.85
C ALA A 361 6.38 -17.60 -24.72
N LEU A 362 6.49 -16.41 -24.14
CA LEU A 362 7.08 -15.24 -24.79
C LEU A 362 8.60 -15.39 -24.99
N GLU A 363 9.32 -15.95 -24.02
CA GLU A 363 10.77 -16.19 -24.09
C GLU A 363 11.15 -17.32 -25.06
N SER A 364 10.28 -18.33 -25.24
CA SER A 364 10.47 -19.40 -26.22
C SER A 364 10.28 -18.92 -27.67
N ASP A 365 9.68 -17.74 -27.89
CA ASP A 365 9.49 -17.14 -29.20
C ASP A 365 10.71 -16.28 -29.57
N ASN A 366 11.43 -16.66 -30.63
CA ASN A 366 12.60 -15.91 -31.14
C ASN A 366 12.24 -14.49 -31.65
N GLN A 367 10.96 -14.12 -31.65
CA GLN A 367 10.46 -12.82 -32.11
C GLN A 367 10.03 -11.87 -30.98
N THR A 368 10.13 -12.29 -29.72
CA THR A 368 9.83 -11.43 -28.57
C THR A 368 11.05 -10.60 -28.17
N LYS A 369 10.84 -9.30 -27.94
CA LYS A 369 11.85 -8.38 -27.45
C LYS A 369 11.34 -7.63 -26.21
N LEU A 370 12.00 -7.86 -25.07
CA LEU A 370 11.85 -6.98 -23.91
C LEU A 370 12.39 -5.60 -24.29
N LEU A 371 11.54 -4.57 -24.23
CA LEU A 371 11.97 -3.21 -24.54
C LEU A 371 12.69 -2.61 -23.34
N GLN A 372 12.03 -2.59 -22.18
CA GLN A 372 12.43 -1.80 -21.01
C GLN A 372 11.68 -2.26 -19.74
N GLU A 373 12.29 -2.09 -18.56
CA GLU A 373 11.64 -2.24 -17.24
C GLU A 373 11.98 -1.05 -16.30
N PRO A 374 11.29 0.10 -16.41
CA PRO A 374 11.43 1.17 -15.42
C PRO A 374 10.83 0.77 -14.06
N GLN A 375 11.52 1.15 -12.99
CA GLN A 375 11.06 0.95 -11.62
C GLN A 375 11.16 2.25 -10.82
N VAL A 376 10.21 2.46 -9.91
CA VAL A 376 10.18 3.64 -9.04
C VAL A 376 9.62 3.28 -7.66
N THR A 377 10.16 3.90 -6.62
CA THR A 377 9.66 3.75 -5.25
C THR A 377 9.16 5.09 -4.74
N THR A 378 7.98 5.10 -4.13
CA THR A 378 7.37 6.32 -3.57
C THR A 378 6.53 6.01 -2.33
N PHE A 379 6.15 7.04 -1.60
CA PHE A 379 5.23 6.93 -0.47
C PHE A 379 3.77 6.80 -0.93
N ASP A 380 2.93 6.24 -0.05
CA ASP A 380 1.48 6.19 -0.25
C ASP A 380 0.89 7.59 -0.47
N ASN A 381 0.13 7.78 -1.55
CA ASN A 381 -0.44 9.04 -2.02
C ASN A 381 0.56 10.08 -2.56
N PHE A 382 1.83 9.73 -2.77
CA PHE A 382 2.84 10.63 -3.35
C PHE A 382 3.12 10.30 -4.81
N LYS A 383 3.01 11.32 -5.67
CA LYS A 383 3.36 11.20 -7.08
C LYS A 383 4.86 10.98 -7.25
N ALA A 384 5.22 10.02 -8.10
CA ALA A 384 6.58 9.83 -8.57
C ALA A 384 6.66 9.92 -10.10
N ASN A 385 7.78 10.44 -10.58
CA ASN A 385 8.09 10.57 -11.99
C ASN A 385 9.46 9.93 -12.28
N VAL A 386 9.52 9.15 -13.34
CA VAL A 386 10.76 8.65 -13.93
C VAL A 386 10.77 9.07 -15.39
N ASN A 387 11.86 9.71 -15.82
CA ASN A 387 12.09 10.05 -17.22
C ASN A 387 13.53 9.65 -17.59
N ILE A 388 13.66 8.65 -18.44
CA ILE A 388 14.95 8.09 -18.87
C ILE A 388 14.98 8.17 -20.39
N GLY A 389 16.02 8.74 -20.98
CA GLY A 389 16.08 8.82 -22.43
C GLY A 389 17.36 9.41 -22.97
N THR A 390 17.41 9.48 -24.30
CA THR A 390 18.53 10.02 -25.06
C THR A 390 18.00 11.04 -26.06
N SER A 391 18.76 12.12 -26.25
CA SER A 391 18.44 13.15 -27.25
C SER A 391 19.42 13.07 -28.40
N LEU A 392 18.92 12.98 -29.63
CA LEU A 392 19.71 12.95 -30.85
C LEU A 392 19.60 14.30 -31.57
N PRO A 393 20.72 15.01 -31.79
CA PRO A 393 20.71 16.24 -32.59
C PRO A 393 20.58 15.90 -34.08
N VAL A 394 19.60 16.48 -34.75
CA VAL A 394 19.31 16.31 -36.19
C VAL A 394 19.53 17.64 -36.91
N LEU A 395 20.18 17.60 -38.07
CA LEU A 395 20.40 18.77 -38.90
C LEU A 395 19.11 19.17 -39.63
N VAL A 396 18.62 20.40 -39.40
CA VAL A 396 17.44 20.95 -40.06
C VAL A 396 17.82 22.20 -40.89
N PRO A 397 17.37 22.30 -42.15
CA PRO A 397 17.66 23.46 -42.98
C PRO A 397 16.87 24.70 -42.52
N GLN A 398 17.52 25.84 -42.43
CA GLN A 398 16.93 27.15 -42.16
C GLN A 398 16.49 27.81 -43.48
N GLY A 399 15.36 28.51 -43.46
CA GLY A 399 14.86 29.25 -44.62
C GLY A 399 15.81 30.38 -45.05
N GLU A 400 15.82 30.71 -46.34
CA GLU A 400 16.63 31.82 -46.88
C GLU A 400 16.25 33.15 -46.18
N GLY A 401 17.24 33.80 -45.55
CA GLY A 401 17.08 35.06 -44.81
C GLY A 401 17.57 35.08 -43.36
N SER A 402 18.11 33.97 -42.84
CA SER A 402 18.67 33.89 -41.48
C SER A 402 20.00 34.68 -41.31
N VAL A 403 20.18 35.32 -40.15
CA VAL A 403 21.25 36.31 -39.83
C VAL A 403 22.66 35.70 -39.75
N PHE A 404 22.82 34.38 -39.89
CA PHE A 404 24.06 33.64 -39.58
C PHE A 404 24.94 33.21 -40.78
N GLY A 405 24.65 33.65 -42.00
CA GLY A 405 25.53 33.43 -43.17
C GLY A 405 25.43 32.03 -43.80
N THR A 406 26.40 31.73 -44.68
CA THR A 406 26.40 30.77 -45.82
C THR A 406 26.12 29.28 -45.53
N ASN A 407 25.84 28.88 -44.28
CA ASN A 407 25.51 27.51 -43.92
C ASN A 407 24.09 27.44 -43.33
N PRO A 408 23.07 27.04 -44.11
CA PRO A 408 21.67 27.14 -43.71
C PRO A 408 21.22 25.95 -42.86
N TYR A 409 22.01 25.48 -41.88
CA TYR A 409 21.64 24.31 -41.06
C TYR A 409 21.75 24.63 -39.56
N THR A 410 20.73 24.22 -38.80
CA THR A 410 20.74 24.22 -37.32
C THR A 410 20.52 22.81 -36.79
N PHE A 411 20.88 22.55 -35.53
CA PHE A 411 20.57 21.28 -34.88
C PHE A 411 19.23 21.37 -34.12
N GLU A 412 18.33 20.43 -34.37
CA GLU A 412 17.12 20.21 -33.60
C GLU A 412 17.22 18.88 -32.85
N ASN A 413 16.90 18.90 -31.55
CA ASN A 413 17.05 17.74 -30.67
C ASN A 413 15.79 16.86 -30.69
N VAL A 414 15.92 15.63 -31.19
CA VAL A 414 14.86 14.62 -31.14
C VAL A 414 15.09 13.72 -29.92
N SER A 415 14.17 13.76 -28.94
CA SER A 415 14.29 12.98 -27.70
C SER A 415 13.53 11.65 -27.75
N VAL A 416 14.17 10.59 -27.28
CA VAL A 416 13.62 9.24 -27.19
C VAL A 416 13.66 8.84 -25.72
N ASN A 417 12.49 8.89 -25.08
CA ASN A 417 12.35 8.78 -23.63
C ASN A 417 11.39 7.66 -23.24
N ILE A 418 11.60 7.12 -22.05
CA ILE A 418 10.65 6.35 -21.27
C ILE A 418 10.23 7.22 -20.10
N GLN A 419 8.94 7.49 -20.02
CA GLN A 419 8.33 8.27 -18.95
C GLN A 419 7.36 7.38 -18.18
N LEU A 420 7.47 7.40 -16.86
CA LEU A 420 6.54 6.77 -15.93
C LEU A 420 6.16 7.82 -14.89
N ASP A 421 4.92 8.28 -14.95
CA ASP A 421 4.26 9.06 -13.92
C ASP A 421 3.29 8.16 -13.18
N VAL A 422 3.46 8.01 -11.86
CA VAL A 422 2.61 7.14 -11.04
C VAL A 422 2.25 7.80 -9.73
N THR A 423 1.01 7.64 -9.29
CA THR A 423 0.57 7.97 -7.93
C THR A 423 -0.12 6.74 -7.33
N PRO A 424 0.52 6.06 -6.36
CA PRO A 424 -0.08 4.90 -5.70
C PRO A 424 -0.95 5.30 -4.52
N ARG A 425 -1.93 4.46 -4.21
CA ARG A 425 -2.76 4.54 -3.00
C ARG A 425 -3.00 3.15 -2.43
N VAL A 426 -2.64 2.92 -1.17
CA VAL A 426 -2.85 1.64 -0.47
C VAL A 426 -4.27 1.60 0.13
N ASN A 427 -5.02 0.56 -0.19
CA ASN A 427 -6.38 0.33 0.30
C ASN A 427 -6.39 -0.65 1.50
N SER A 428 -7.55 -0.83 2.14
CA SER A 428 -7.72 -1.63 3.37
C SER A 428 -7.54 -3.15 3.21
N SER A 429 -7.32 -3.66 1.99
CA SER A 429 -7.21 -5.08 1.65
C SER A 429 -5.86 -5.46 1.02
N ASP A 430 -4.79 -4.69 1.30
CA ASP A 430 -3.48 -4.82 0.62
C ASP A 430 -3.54 -4.72 -0.92
N GLU A 431 -4.61 -4.11 -1.43
CA GLU A 431 -4.73 -3.68 -2.81
C GLU A 431 -4.16 -2.27 -2.98
N ILE A 432 -3.56 -2.02 -4.14
CA ILE A 432 -2.89 -0.76 -4.46
C ILE A 432 -3.58 -0.19 -5.69
N SER A 433 -4.25 0.95 -5.51
CA SER A 433 -4.76 1.75 -6.61
C SER A 433 -3.61 2.55 -7.22
N LEU A 434 -3.45 2.51 -8.54
CA LEU A 434 -2.41 3.20 -9.27
C LEU A 434 -3.04 4.12 -10.31
N GLN A 435 -2.77 5.43 -10.18
CA GLN A 435 -2.95 6.36 -11.29
C GLN A 435 -1.66 6.40 -12.09
N LEU A 436 -1.74 6.03 -13.37
CA LEU A 436 -0.56 5.81 -14.22
C LEU A 436 -0.67 6.62 -15.51
N ASP A 437 0.45 7.24 -15.88
CA ASP A 437 0.66 7.86 -17.17
C ASP A 437 2.06 7.42 -17.64
N THR A 438 2.08 6.52 -18.61
CA THR A 438 3.31 5.86 -19.08
C THR A 438 3.50 6.13 -20.55
N GLN A 439 4.75 6.34 -20.95
CA GLN A 439 5.13 6.57 -22.34
C GLN A 439 6.47 5.90 -22.62
N VAL A 440 6.58 5.26 -23.77
CA VAL A 440 7.83 4.69 -24.27
C VAL A 440 8.04 5.10 -25.71
N SER A 441 9.19 5.69 -25.99
CA SER A 441 9.61 6.05 -27.34
C SER A 441 10.77 5.16 -27.79
N ALA A 442 10.80 4.82 -29.08
CA ALA A 442 11.89 4.07 -29.70
C ALA A 442 12.14 4.57 -31.14
N ILE A 443 13.40 4.58 -31.57
CA ILE A 443 13.75 4.84 -32.96
C ILE A 443 13.45 3.59 -33.78
N ILE A 444 12.61 3.72 -34.80
CA ILE A 444 12.18 2.59 -35.63
C ILE A 444 12.83 2.57 -37.01
N ASN A 445 13.27 3.71 -37.52
CA ASN A 445 13.95 3.83 -38.80
C ASN A 445 14.72 5.15 -38.89
N PHE A 446 15.58 5.30 -39.91
CA PHE A 446 16.13 6.58 -40.33
C PHE A 446 15.75 6.87 -41.78
N VAL A 447 15.33 8.10 -42.06
CA VAL A 447 14.86 8.58 -43.37
C VAL A 447 15.69 9.77 -43.85
N GLY A 448 15.47 10.19 -45.09
CA GLY A 448 16.21 11.29 -45.73
C GLY A 448 17.29 10.81 -46.70
N PRO A 449 17.90 11.73 -47.47
CA PRO A 449 18.90 11.42 -48.49
C PRO A 449 20.10 10.65 -47.93
N ASP A 450 20.54 11.02 -46.73
CA ASP A 450 21.71 10.45 -46.05
C ASP A 450 21.33 9.46 -44.94
N LYS A 451 20.03 9.13 -44.80
CA LYS A 451 19.48 8.29 -43.73
C LYS A 451 19.90 8.74 -42.32
N ASP A 452 19.85 10.04 -42.08
CA ASP A 452 20.29 10.71 -40.86
C ASP A 452 19.12 11.21 -39.98
N ARG A 453 17.89 11.15 -40.48
CA ARG A 453 16.70 11.66 -39.75
C ARG A 453 15.97 10.52 -39.05
N PRO A 454 15.98 10.45 -37.70
CA PRO A 454 15.31 9.38 -36.96
C PRO A 454 13.80 9.48 -37.11
N VAL A 455 13.14 8.34 -37.31
CA VAL A 455 11.70 8.16 -37.14
C VAL A 455 11.47 7.57 -35.75
N VAL A 456 10.84 8.35 -34.88
CA VAL A 456 10.55 7.94 -33.50
C VAL A 456 9.11 7.45 -33.41
N SER A 457 8.95 6.22 -32.90
CA SER A 457 7.67 5.65 -32.54
C SER A 457 7.44 5.85 -31.04
N THR A 458 6.29 6.44 -30.70
CA THR A 458 5.91 6.75 -29.32
C THR A 458 4.66 5.97 -28.97
N ARG A 459 4.67 5.27 -27.84
CA ARG A 459 3.52 4.53 -27.31
C ARG A 459 3.22 5.06 -25.91
N SER A 460 1.96 5.29 -25.59
CA SER A 460 1.55 5.78 -24.27
C SER A 460 0.29 5.10 -23.77
N ALA A 461 0.17 5.00 -22.45
CA ALA A 461 -0.99 4.48 -21.76
C ALA A 461 -1.26 5.29 -20.49
N LYS A 462 -2.49 5.78 -20.37
CA LYS A 462 -2.96 6.53 -19.20
C LYS A 462 -4.19 5.84 -18.62
N THR A 463 -4.10 5.41 -17.37
CA THR A 463 -5.16 4.61 -16.73
C THR A 463 -5.19 4.78 -15.22
N ASN A 464 -6.29 4.32 -14.62
CA ASN A 464 -6.40 4.09 -13.19
C ASN A 464 -6.74 2.63 -12.98
N VAL A 465 -5.89 1.90 -12.27
CA VAL A 465 -6.06 0.46 -12.03
C VAL A 465 -5.91 0.13 -10.56
N MET A 466 -6.37 -1.06 -10.17
CA MET A 466 -6.19 -1.59 -8.82
C MET A 466 -5.59 -2.99 -8.92
N VAL A 467 -4.49 -3.20 -8.20
CA VAL A 467 -3.68 -4.42 -8.28
C VAL A 467 -3.36 -4.89 -6.86
N GLY A 468 -3.37 -6.19 -6.59
CA GLY A 468 -2.93 -6.72 -5.30
C GLY A 468 -1.44 -6.48 -5.06
N ASN A 469 -1.03 -6.43 -3.79
CA ASN A 469 0.37 -6.32 -3.42
C ASN A 469 1.21 -7.49 -3.99
N GLY A 470 2.17 -7.18 -4.85
CA GLY A 470 3.06 -8.16 -5.50
C GLY A 470 2.46 -8.86 -6.73
N GLU A 471 1.19 -8.57 -7.07
CA GLU A 471 0.55 -9.12 -8.27
C GLU A 471 0.90 -8.29 -9.51
N THR A 472 0.81 -8.92 -10.68
CA THR A 472 1.03 -8.25 -11.96
C THR A 472 -0.30 -8.06 -12.70
N LEU A 473 -0.52 -6.86 -13.23
CA LEU A 473 -1.65 -6.54 -14.10
C LEU A 473 -1.19 -6.15 -15.49
N LEU A 474 -1.82 -6.71 -16.53
CA LEU A 474 -1.69 -6.22 -17.91
C LEU A 474 -2.65 -5.05 -18.10
N ILE A 475 -2.10 -3.89 -18.45
CA ILE A 475 -2.87 -2.64 -18.55
C ILE A 475 -3.28 -2.33 -20.00
N GLY A 476 -2.53 -2.82 -20.99
CA GLY A 476 -2.85 -2.57 -22.37
C GLY A 476 -2.03 -3.39 -23.36
N GLY A 477 -2.65 -3.62 -24.52
CA GLY A 477 -2.10 -4.27 -25.71
C GLY A 477 -2.36 -3.39 -26.94
N LEU A 478 -1.33 -2.99 -27.69
CA LEU A 478 -1.49 -2.28 -28.97
C LEU A 478 -1.05 -3.18 -30.12
N ILE A 479 -1.96 -3.49 -31.04
CA ILE A 479 -1.69 -4.28 -32.25
C ILE A 479 -1.40 -3.32 -33.41
N LEU A 480 -0.22 -3.43 -34.00
CA LEU A 480 0.18 -2.72 -35.22
C LEU A 480 0.38 -3.72 -36.35
N GLU A 481 -0.33 -3.55 -37.46
CA GLU A 481 -0.19 -4.41 -38.64
C GLU A 481 0.49 -3.65 -39.77
N ASP A 482 1.66 -4.13 -40.20
CA ASP A 482 2.39 -3.63 -41.36
C ASP A 482 2.21 -4.60 -42.54
N ASN A 483 1.60 -4.11 -43.61
CA ASN A 483 1.34 -4.88 -44.83
C ASN A 483 2.19 -4.33 -45.97
N THR A 484 3.18 -5.11 -46.40
CA THR A 484 4.04 -4.82 -47.54
C THR A 484 3.64 -5.69 -48.74
N ASP A 485 3.04 -5.08 -49.76
CA ASP A 485 2.77 -5.73 -51.05
C ASP A 485 3.85 -5.37 -52.07
N ASN A 486 4.76 -6.30 -52.38
CA ASN A 486 5.80 -6.14 -53.40
C ASN A 486 5.44 -6.89 -54.68
N LEU A 487 5.40 -6.17 -55.82
CA LEU A 487 5.14 -6.74 -57.14
C LEU A 487 6.35 -6.55 -58.06
N GLY A 488 7.16 -7.60 -58.17
CA GLY A 488 8.21 -7.69 -59.19
C GLY A 488 7.59 -8.08 -60.54
N LYS A 489 7.86 -7.31 -61.59
CA LYS A 489 7.38 -7.61 -62.96
C LYS A 489 8.51 -7.47 -63.98
N VAL A 490 8.59 -8.40 -64.92
CA VAL A 490 9.49 -8.28 -66.07
C VAL A 490 8.82 -7.36 -67.11
N PRO A 491 9.46 -6.24 -67.52
CA PRO A 491 8.89 -5.33 -68.52
C PRO A 491 8.48 -6.05 -69.81
N PHE A 492 7.39 -5.58 -70.45
CA PHE A 492 6.74 -6.15 -71.65
C PHE A 492 6.07 -7.53 -71.47
N LEU A 493 6.77 -8.52 -70.92
CA LEU A 493 6.26 -9.89 -70.76
C LEU A 493 5.18 -10.01 -69.69
N SER A 494 5.15 -9.11 -68.70
CA SER A 494 4.14 -9.08 -67.64
C SER A 494 2.73 -8.68 -68.10
N ASN A 495 2.57 -8.17 -69.33
CA ASN A 495 1.29 -7.63 -69.83
C ASN A 495 0.53 -8.59 -70.75
N ILE A 496 1.11 -9.74 -71.13
CA ILE A 496 0.47 -10.72 -72.00
C ILE A 496 -0.44 -11.64 -71.17
N PRO A 497 -1.77 -11.67 -71.40
CA PRO A 497 -2.73 -12.36 -70.52
C PRO A 497 -2.43 -13.84 -70.27
N ILE A 498 -1.87 -14.52 -71.27
CA ILE A 498 -1.64 -15.97 -71.26
C ILE A 498 -0.40 -16.35 -70.44
N ILE A 499 0.63 -15.49 -70.39
CA ILE A 499 1.92 -15.80 -69.74
C ILE A 499 2.23 -14.88 -68.54
N LYS A 500 1.36 -13.91 -68.24
CA LYS A 500 1.47 -12.95 -67.12
C LYS A 500 1.91 -13.55 -65.78
N THR A 501 1.38 -14.73 -65.45
CA THR A 501 1.66 -15.40 -64.17
C THR A 501 3.10 -15.92 -64.07
N PHE A 502 3.78 -16.21 -65.17
CA PHE A 502 5.18 -16.67 -65.19
C PHE A 502 6.20 -15.53 -65.13
N PHE A 503 5.75 -14.29 -65.37
CA PHE A 503 6.62 -13.09 -65.44
C PHE A 503 6.26 -12.04 -64.37
N THR A 504 5.48 -12.43 -63.36
CA THR A 504 5.17 -11.61 -62.19
C THR A 504 5.51 -12.36 -60.91
N MET A 505 6.30 -11.75 -60.03
CA MET A 505 6.63 -12.25 -58.69
C MET A 505 5.91 -11.37 -57.67
N LYS A 506 4.92 -11.94 -56.98
CA LYS A 506 4.22 -11.26 -55.89
C LYS A 506 4.82 -11.72 -54.57
N THR A 507 5.40 -10.80 -53.82
CA THR A 507 5.84 -11.05 -52.45
C THR A 507 4.93 -10.26 -51.53
N LYS A 508 4.17 -10.95 -50.69
CA LYS A 508 3.35 -10.33 -49.64
C LYS A 508 4.06 -10.53 -48.32
N GLY A 509 4.39 -9.45 -47.64
CA GLY A 509 4.85 -9.47 -46.25
C GLY A 509 3.78 -8.88 -45.36
N ARG A 510 3.32 -9.61 -44.35
CA ARG A 510 2.46 -9.08 -43.28
C ARG A 510 3.21 -9.28 -41.97
N GLN A 511 3.53 -8.17 -41.30
CA GLN A 511 4.21 -8.16 -40.00
C GLN A 511 3.29 -7.50 -38.99
N GLN A 512 2.90 -8.24 -37.95
CA GLN A 512 2.11 -7.70 -36.85
C GLN A 512 3.02 -7.50 -35.64
N ARG A 513 2.98 -6.33 -34.99
CA ARG A 513 3.74 -6.01 -33.78
C ARG A 513 2.76 -5.70 -32.66
N GLU A 514 2.93 -6.34 -31.51
CA GLU A 514 2.10 -6.09 -30.33
C GLU A 514 2.94 -5.56 -29.18
N LEU A 515 2.52 -4.45 -28.55
CA LEU A 515 3.09 -3.95 -27.29
C LEU A 515 2.20 -4.36 -26.12
N LEU A 516 2.75 -5.07 -25.14
CA LEU A 516 2.14 -5.40 -23.86
C LEU A 516 2.78 -4.58 -22.73
N ILE A 517 1.94 -4.03 -21.85
CA ILE A 517 2.37 -3.23 -20.69
C ILE A 517 1.92 -3.90 -19.40
N PHE A 518 2.87 -4.44 -18.64
CA PHE A 518 2.63 -5.08 -17.35
C PHE A 518 3.04 -4.18 -16.21
N ILE A 519 2.28 -4.18 -15.12
CA ILE A 519 2.59 -3.39 -13.92
C ILE A 519 2.50 -4.26 -12.69
N THR A 520 3.50 -4.13 -11.81
CA THR A 520 3.62 -4.88 -10.56
C THR A 520 3.94 -3.90 -9.41
N PRO A 521 2.97 -3.53 -8.57
CA PRO A 521 3.24 -2.76 -7.36
C PRO A 521 3.54 -3.68 -6.17
N ALA A 522 4.48 -3.28 -5.31
CA ALA A 522 4.86 -4.01 -4.10
C ALA A 522 5.07 -3.07 -2.91
N ILE A 523 4.45 -3.36 -1.77
CA ILE A 523 4.68 -2.66 -0.51
C ILE A 523 6.00 -3.17 0.07
N ILE A 524 6.97 -2.27 0.27
CA ILE A 524 8.33 -2.62 0.72
C ILE A 524 8.61 -2.22 2.18
N GLY A 525 7.76 -1.41 2.82
CA GLY A 525 8.05 -0.91 4.17
C GLY A 525 6.97 -0.09 4.81
#